data_AF-A0A949XG37-F1
#
_entry.id   AF-A0A949XG37-F1
#
_cell.length_a   1.000
_cell.length_b   1.000
_cell.length_c   1.000
_cell.angle_alpha   90.00
_cell.angle_beta   90.00
_cell.angle_gamma   90.00
#
_symmetry.space_group_name_H-M   'P 1'
#
loop_
_entity.id
_entity.type
_entity.pdbx_description
1 polymer ?
#
loop_
_entity_poly.entity_id
_entity_poly.type
_entity_poly.pdbx_seq_one_letter_code
_entity_poly.pdbx_strand_id
1 'polypeptide(L)' 'MDITLKAPADTSSVSVGGSEYFVKRGKLSVPDRHVPDLIAQGFDYADPSDAPVDTAAPVAAATPAVSGA' A
#
# COMPACT_ATOMS: atom_id res chain seq x y z
N MET A 1 17.52 -5.32 7.47
CA MET A 1 16.65 -4.34 6.81
C MET A 1 15.35 -5.05 6.48
N ASP A 2 14.22 -4.38 6.68
CA ASP A 2 12.89 -4.89 6.35
C ASP A 2 12.47 -4.38 4.97
N ILE A 3 11.81 -5.24 4.20
CA ILE A 3 11.30 -4.98 2.85
C ILE A 3 9.78 -5.06 2.91
N THR A 4 9.12 -4.14 2.20
CA THR A 4 7.67 -4.13 2.05
C THR A 4 7.28 -4.76 0.72
N LEU A 5 6.44 -5.79 0.79
CA LEU A 5 5.90 -6.52 -0.36
C LEU A 5 4.40 -6.25 -0.48
N LYS A 6 3.89 -6.25 -1.71
CA LYS A 6 2.45 -6.28 -2.00
C LYS A 6 1.98 -7.70 -1.76
N ALA A 7 1.08 -7.83 -0.80
CA ALA A 7 0.44 -9.10 -0.54
C ALA A 7 -0.72 -9.31 -1.53
N PRO A 8 -1.02 -10.55 -1.91
CA PRO A 8 -2.21 -10.86 -2.67
C PRO A 8 -3.46 -10.38 -1.94
N ALA A 9 -4.49 -10.00 -2.70
CA ALA A 9 -5.83 -9.83 -2.14
C ALA A 9 -6.19 -11.12 -1.36
N ASP A 10 -6.85 -10.95 -0.22
CA ASP A 10 -7.22 -12.05 0.70
C ASP A 10 -6.09 -12.66 1.55
N THR A 11 -4.85 -12.19 1.43
CA THR A 11 -3.76 -12.62 2.33
C THR A 11 -3.69 -11.76 3.59
N SER A 12 -3.83 -12.39 4.76
CA SER A 12 -3.83 -11.70 6.07
C SER A 12 -2.55 -11.93 6.88
N SER A 13 -1.94 -13.11 6.79
CA SER A 13 -0.65 -13.43 7.39
C SER A 13 0.11 -14.44 6.52
N VAL A 14 1.43 -14.52 6.71
CA VAL A 14 2.30 -15.52 6.10
C VAL A 14 3.31 -16.00 7.12
N SER A 15 3.61 -17.29 7.10
CA SER A 15 4.64 -17.89 7.95
C SER A 15 5.91 -18.14 7.14
N VAL A 16 7.03 -17.54 7.53
CA VAL A 16 8.33 -17.71 6.86
C VAL A 16 9.41 -17.96 7.90
N GLY A 17 10.18 -19.02 7.73
CA GLY A 17 11.28 -19.37 8.64
C GLY A 17 10.82 -19.60 10.09
N GLY A 18 9.60 -20.09 10.30
CA GLY A 18 9.03 -20.32 11.63
C GLY A 18 8.54 -19.07 12.37
N SER A 19 8.52 -17.90 11.70
CA SER A 19 7.94 -16.66 12.22
C SER A 19 6.72 -16.27 11.39
N GLU A 20 5.66 -15.79 12.05
CA GLU A 20 4.46 -15.29 11.38
C GLU A 20 4.54 -13.76 11.18
N TYR A 21 4.21 -13.33 9.97
CA TYR A 21 4.19 -11.92 9.56
C TYR A 21 2.80 -11.55 9.08
N PHE A 22 2.30 -10.40 9.51
CA PHE A 22 0.94 -9.95 9.22
C PHE A 22 0.92 -8.94 8.07
N VAL A 23 -0.04 -9.10 7.18
CA VAL A 23 -0.32 -8.16 6.09
C VAL A 23 -1.18 -7.03 6.64
N LYS A 24 -0.74 -5.79 6.45
CA LYS A 24 -1.49 -4.58 6.82
C LYS A 24 -1.75 -3.74 5.59
N ARG A 25 -3.03 -3.47 5.30
CA ARG A 25 -3.48 -2.67 4.14
C ARG A 25 -2.91 -3.19 2.80
N GLY A 26 -2.91 -4.52 2.62
CA GLY A 26 -2.36 -5.17 1.42
C GLY A 26 -0.83 -5.18 1.34
N LYS A 27 -0.13 -4.76 2.40
CA LYS A 27 1.34 -4.71 2.44
C LYS A 27 1.89 -5.64 3.52
N LEU A 28 2.92 -6.39 3.19
CA LEU A 28 3.63 -7.31 4.08
C LEU A 28 5.04 -6.76 4.35
N SER A 29 5.43 -6.62 5.60
CA SER A 29 6.80 -6.23 5.98
C SER A 29 7.56 -7.44 6.52
N VAL A 30 8.68 -7.78 5.89
CA VAL A 30 9.51 -8.95 6.21
C VAL A 30 11.01 -8.64 6.11
N PRO A 31 11.89 -9.40 6.78
CA PRO A 31 13.34 -9.27 6.58
C PRO A 31 13.75 -9.62 5.14
N ASP A 32 14.67 -8.83 4.58
CA ASP A 32 15.19 -8.99 3.20
C ASP A 32 15.59 -10.43 2.82
N ARG A 33 16.24 -11.16 3.74
CA ARG A 33 16.65 -12.56 3.55
C ARG A 33 15.49 -13.53 3.20
N HIS A 34 14.24 -13.13 3.47
CA HIS A 34 13.04 -13.93 3.22
C HIS A 34 12.28 -13.51 1.95
N VAL A 35 12.67 -12.39 1.32
CA VAL A 35 12.01 -11.86 0.12
C VAL A 35 12.06 -12.85 -1.05
N PRO A 36 13.18 -13.53 -1.37
CA PRO A 36 13.19 -14.47 -2.50
C PRO A 36 12.16 -15.60 -2.37
N ASP A 37 11.92 -16.06 -1.14
CA ASP A 37 10.92 -17.09 -0.83
C ASP A 37 9.50 -16.55 -1.02
N LEU A 38 9.23 -15.31 -0.60
CA LEU A 38 7.94 -14.66 -0.76
C LEU A 38 7.63 -14.31 -2.22
N ILE A 39 8.62 -13.85 -2.99
CA ILE A 39 8.44 -13.64 -4.44
C ILE A 39 8.13 -14.97 -5.15
N ALA A 40 8.80 -16.06 -4.77
CA ALA A 40 8.51 -17.39 -5.31
C ALA A 40 7.11 -17.90 -4.93
N GLN A 41 6.56 -17.44 -3.80
CA GLN A 41 5.17 -17.70 -3.39
C GLN A 41 4.13 -16.78 -4.08
N GLY A 42 4.57 -15.82 -4.90
CA GLY A 42 3.69 -14.91 -5.64
C GLY A 42 3.40 -13.57 -4.95
N PHE A 43 4.20 -13.18 -3.95
CA PHE A 43 4.20 -11.80 -3.46
C PHE A 43 4.99 -10.91 -4.42
N ASP A 44 4.53 -9.68 -4.62
CA ASP A 44 5.24 -8.70 -5.44
C ASP A 44 5.94 -7.67 -4.56
N TYR A 45 6.89 -6.91 -5.11
CA TYR A 45 7.38 -5.73 -4.41
C TYR A 45 6.25 -4.72 -4.25
N ALA A 46 6.12 -4.10 -3.07
CA ALA A 46 5.15 -3.04 -2.88
C ALA A 46 5.63 -1.80 -3.65
N ASP A 47 4.94 -1.49 -4.75
CA ASP A 47 5.27 -0.30 -5.51
C ASP A 47 4.88 0.96 -4.71
N PRO A 48 5.80 1.95 -4.56
CA PRO A 48 5.49 3.17 -3.82
C PRO A 48 4.41 4.03 -4.49
N SER A 49 4.14 3.84 -5.79
CA SER A 49 3.05 4.51 -6.51
C SER A 49 1.67 3.87 -6.31
N ASP A 50 1.58 2.68 -5.69
CA ASP A 50 0.32 2.02 -5.30
C ASP A 50 -0.30 2.69 -4.05
N ALA A 51 0.43 3.57 -3.37
CA ALA A 51 -0.16 4.47 -2.40
C ALA A 51 -1.13 5.42 -3.14
N PRO A 52 -2.39 5.58 -2.70
CA PRO A 52 -3.31 6.49 -3.37
C PRO A 52 -2.70 7.89 -3.36
N VAL A 53 -2.35 8.41 -4.54
CA VAL A 53 -2.14 9.85 -4.69
C VAL A 53 -3.47 10.50 -4.38
N ASP A 54 -3.54 11.13 -3.21
CA ASP A 54 -4.67 11.94 -2.78
C ASP A 54 -4.87 13.06 -3.80
N THR A 55 -5.55 12.71 -4.89
CA THR A 55 -5.91 13.63 -5.96
C THR A 55 -7.24 14.24 -5.55
N ALA A 56 -7.32 14.75 -4.33
CA ALA A 56 -8.38 15.65 -3.91
C ALA A 56 -7.88 17.09 -4.11
N ALA A 57 -7.87 17.54 -5.37
CA ALA A 57 -7.90 18.97 -5.63
C ALA A 57 -9.37 19.40 -5.61
N PRO A 58 -9.89 20.06 -4.56
CA PRO A 58 -11.17 20.73 -4.70
C PRO A 58 -10.92 21.91 -5.65
N VAL A 59 -11.40 21.82 -6.89
CA VAL A 59 -11.62 23.03 -7.68
C VAL A 59 -12.80 23.74 -7.04
N ALA A 60 -12.52 24.50 -5.98
CA ALA A 60 -13.42 25.47 -5.42
C ALA A 60 -13.50 26.65 -6.39
N ALA A 61 -14.44 26.58 -7.33
CA ALA A 61 -14.87 27.76 -8.07
C ALA A 61 -15.81 28.56 -7.17
N ALA A 62 -15.31 29.66 -6.61
CA ALA A 62 -16.14 30.66 -5.93
C ALA A 62 -17.07 31.31 -6.96
N THR A 63 -18.39 31.16 -6.78
CA THR A 63 -19.38 31.95 -7.52
C THR A 63 -19.38 33.38 -6.95
N PRO A 64 -19.00 34.43 -7.71
CA PRO A 64 -19.10 35.80 -7.21
C PRO A 64 -20.59 36.19 -7.11
N ALA A 65 -21.05 36.48 -5.90
CA ALA A 65 -22.34 37.10 -5.67
C ALA A 65 -22.22 38.62 -5.95
N VAL A 66 -22.81 39.09 -7.04
CA VAL A 66 -23.18 40.50 -7.17
C VAL A 66 -24.61 40.66 -6.65
N SER A 67 -24.77 41.36 -5.53
CA SER A 67 -26.03 41.96 -5.12
C SER A 67 -25.75 43.44 -4.88
N GLY A 68 -26.01 44.24 -5.91
CA GLY A 68 -26.01 45.69 -5.86
C GLY A 68 -27.45 46.18 -6.01
N ALA A 69 -27.80 47.12 -5.14
CA ALA A 69 -29.05 47.87 -4.97
C ALA A 69 -29.92 48.09 -6.21
#